data_AF-X1KMB6-F1
#
_entry.id   AF-X1KMB6-F1
#
_cell.length_a   1.000
_cell.length_b   1.000
_cell.length_c   1.000
_cell.angle_alpha   90.00
_cell.angle_beta   90.00
_cell.angle_gamma   90.00
#
_symmetry.space_group_name_H-M   'P 1'
#
loop_
_entity.id
_entity.type
_entity.pdbx_description
1 polymer ?
#
loop_
_entity_poly.entity_id
_entity_poly.type
_entity_poly.pdbx_seq_one_letter_code
_entity_poly.pdbx_strand_id
1 'polypeptide(L)' 'RLGSSFIVDIEVAVDSSLTVEQGHQVAEEVKSGLLGEVEHVQDVIVHVNPYRPHQTLEKR' A
#
# COMPACT_ATOMS: atom_id res chain seq x y z
N ARG A 1 -2.86 -30.30 3.91
CA ARG A 1 -3.55 -29.16 3.25
C ARG A 1 -2.53 -28.06 3.07
N LEU A 2 -2.22 -27.65 1.84
CA LEU A 2 -1.46 -26.42 1.59
C LEU A 2 -2.48 -25.27 1.70
N GLY A 3 -2.31 -24.38 2.67
CA GLY A 3 -3.17 -23.21 2.84
C GLY A 3 -3.03 -22.27 1.64
N SER A 4 -4.11 -21.58 1.25
CA SER A 4 -4.09 -20.59 0.17
C SER A 4 -3.32 -19.36 0.63
N SER A 5 -2.15 -19.10 0.05
CA SER A 5 -1.39 -17.87 0.30
C SER A 5 -1.75 -16.79 -0.72
N PHE A 6 -1.79 -15.53 -0.27
CA PHE A 6 -2.10 -14.38 -1.12
C PHE A 6 -0.90 -13.46 -1.29
N ILE A 7 -0.78 -12.84 -2.46
CA ILE A 7 0.08 -11.68 -2.69
C ILE A 7 -0.86 -10.49 -2.88
N VAL A 8 -0.60 -9.41 -2.13
CA VAL A 8 -1.43 -8.21 -2.15
C VAL A 8 -0.70 -7.09 -2.89
N ASP A 9 -1.38 -6.46 -3.84
CA ASP A 9 -0.93 -5.22 -4.50
C ASP A 9 -1.89 -4.10 -4.11
N ILE A 10 -1.34 -3.01 -3.55
CA ILE A 10 -2.11 -1.87 -3.06
C ILE A 10 -1.47 -0.56 -3.47
N GLU A 11 -2.32 0.41 -3.80
CA GLU A 11 -1.91 1.81 -3.99
C GLU A 11 -2.34 2.65 -2.80
N VAL A 12 -1.41 3.44 -2.26
CA VAL A 12 -1.68 4.39 -1.18
C VAL A 12 -1.40 5.81 -1.67
N ALA A 13 -2.29 6.73 -1.31
CA ALA A 13 -2.12 8.15 -1.59
C ALA A 13 -1.59 8.87 -0.35
N VAL A 14 -0.46 9.56 -0.47
CA VAL A 14 0.21 10.28 0.64
C VAL A 14 0.32 11.76 0.34
N ASP A 15 0.58 12.58 1.36
CA ASP A 15 0.83 14.02 1.14
C ASP A 15 2.01 14.22 0.17
N SER A 16 1.80 15.04 -0.87
CA SER A 16 2.82 15.28 -1.92
C SER A 16 4.04 16.07 -1.46
N SER A 17 4.00 16.64 -0.26
CA SER A 17 5.13 17.33 0.37
C SER A 17 6.08 16.40 1.13
N LEU A 18 5.72 15.12 1.30
CA LEU A 18 6.61 14.15 1.92
C LEU A 18 7.87 13.95 1.08
N THR A 19 8.99 13.77 1.78
CA THR A 19 10.23 13.31 1.16
C THR A 19 10.08 11.87 0.67
N VAL A 20 10.96 11.45 -0.24
CA VAL A 20 11.01 10.07 -0.72
C VAL A 20 11.17 9.07 0.43
N GLU A 21 12.04 9.38 1.41
CA GLU A 21 12.27 8.56 2.60
C GLU A 21 10.99 8.39 3.44
N GLN A 22 10.25 9.48 3.68
CA GLN A 22 8.98 9.40 4.40
C GLN A 22 7.92 8.61 3.62
N GLY A 23 7.93 8.68 2.28
CA GLY A 23 7.11 7.82 1.43
C GLY A 23 7.44 6.33 1.61
N HIS A 24 8.73 5.98 1.68
CA HIS A 24 9.16 4.61 1.97
C HIS A 24 8.72 4.13 3.36
N GLN A 25 8.79 4.99 4.37
CA GLN A 25 8.33 4.65 5.73
C GLN A 25 6.83 4.33 5.75
N VAL A 26 6.00 5.14 5.07
CA VAL A 26 4.56 4.85 4.94
C VAL A 26 4.33 3.51 4.21
N ALA A 27 5.07 3.23 3.15
CA ALA A 27 4.96 1.96 2.43
C ALA A 27 5.29 0.75 3.31
N GLU A 28 6.35 0.87 4.12
CA GLU A 28 6.80 -0.18 5.03
C GLU A 28 5.80 -0.43 6.16
N GLU A 29 5.23 0.64 6.74
CA GLU A 29 4.18 0.52 7.76
C GLU A 29 2.94 -0.20 7.21
N VAL A 30 2.49 0.15 6.00
CA VAL A 30 1.36 -0.51 5.34
C VAL A 30 1.65 -1.98 5.05
N LYS A 31 2.84 -2.29 4.52
CA LYS A 31 3.29 -3.66 4.25
C LYS A 31 3.34 -4.50 5.52
N SER A 32 3.98 -3.98 6.56
CA SER A 32 4.11 -4.66 7.85
C SER A 32 2.76 -4.89 8.53
N GLY A 33 1.85 -3.92 8.47
CA GLY A 33 0.49 -4.08 8.98
C GLY A 33 -0.27 -5.20 8.26
N LEU A 34 -0.25 -5.21 6.92
CA LEU A 34 -0.93 -6.25 6.14
C LEU A 34 -0.34 -7.65 6.35
N LEU A 35 0.99 -7.77 6.44
CA LEU A 35 1.64 -9.05 6.74
C LEU A 35 1.39 -9.54 8.17
N GLY A 36 1.21 -8.63 9.13
CA GLY A 36 0.98 -8.96 10.53
C GLY A 36 -0.48 -9.25 10.88
N GLU A 37 -1.43 -8.58 10.23
CA GLU A 37 -2.85 -8.63 10.58
C GLU A 37 -3.68 -9.52 9.67
N VAL A 38 -3.27 -9.74 8.41
CA VAL A 38 -4.04 -10.52 7.45
C VAL A 38 -3.48 -11.93 7.32
N GLU A 39 -4.26 -12.91 7.77
CA GLU A 39 -3.86 -14.31 7.72
C GLU A 39 -3.64 -14.76 6.26
N HIS A 40 -2.59 -15.57 6.06
CA HIS A 40 -2.19 -16.13 4.76
C HIS A 40 -1.68 -15.13 3.71
N VAL A 41 -1.39 -13.88 4.05
CA VAL A 41 -0.62 -13.00 3.14
C VAL A 41 0.85 -13.42 3.16
N GLN A 42 1.40 -13.69 1.97
CA GLN A 42 2.81 -14.07 1.79
C GLN A 42 3.68 -12.86 1.48
N ASP A 43 3.18 -11.91 0.69
CA ASP A 43 3.91 -10.70 0.34
C ASP A 43 2.93 -9.56 0.01
N VAL A 44 3.43 -8.33 0.12
CA VAL A 44 2.71 -7.10 -0.17
C VAL A 44 3.60 -6.18 -1.00
N ILE A 45 3.03 -5.67 -2.10
CA ILE A 45 3.59 -4.63 -2.94
C ILE A 45 2.79 -3.36 -2.69
N VAL A 46 3.47 -2.27 -2.31
CA VAL A 46 2.85 -0.99 -2.01
C VAL A 46 3.34 0.06 -2.99
N HIS A 47 2.41 0.62 -3.76
CA HIS A 47 2.65 1.74 -4.64
C HIS A 47 2.27 3.05 -3.94
N VAL A 48 3.23 3.95 -3.75
CA VAL A 48 3.01 5.24 -3.10
C VAL A 48 2.80 6.33 -4.15
N ASN A 49 1.63 6.95 -4.12
CA ASN A 49 1.24 8.02 -5.03
C ASN A 49 0.93 9.31 -4.25
N PRO A 50 1.16 10.51 -4.83
CA PRO A 50 0.75 11.74 -4.18
C PRO A 50 -0.77 11.89 -4.19
N TYR A 51 -1.34 12.29 -3.05
CA TYR A 51 -2.75 12.64 -2.92
C TYR A 51 -3.05 13.89 -3.74
N ARG A 52 -4.11 13.80 -4.56
CA ARG A 52 -4.60 14.90 -5.40
C ARG A 52 -6.04 15.21 -4.98
N PRO A 53 -6.29 16.31 -4.24
CA PRO A 53 -7.63 16.64 -3.74
C PRO A 53 -8.69 16.90 -4.83
N HIS A 54 -8.29 16.97 -6.11
CA HIS A 54 -9.21 17.22 -7.23
C HIS A 54 -9.38 16.05 -8.21
N GLN A 55 -8.86 14.85 -7.89
CA GLN A 55 -9.19 13.64 -8.64
C GLN A 55 -10.45 12.99 -8.06
N THR A 56 -11.60 13.65 -8.28
CA THR A 56 -12.89 12.95 -8.27
C THR A 56 -12.87 11.96 -9.42
N LEU A 57 -12.75 10.67 -9.08
CA LEU A 57 -13.00 9.47 -9.88
C LEU A 57 -13.43 9.69 -11.34
N GLU A 58 -12.49 10.03 -12.23
CA GLU A 58 -12.58 9.71 -13.65
C GLU A 58 -12.13 8.25 -13.83
N LYS A 59 -12.80 7.31 -13.15
CA LYS A 59 -12.66 5.89 -13.48
C LYS A 59 -13.62 5.61 -14.64
N ARG A 60 -13.10 5.72 -15.86
CA ARG A 60 -13.68 5.08 -17.05
C ARG A 60 -13.56 3.56 -16.95
#